data_AF-A0A1S8KI71-F1
#
_entry.id   AF-A0A1S8KI71-F1
#
_cell.length_a   1.000
_cell.length_b   1.000
_cell.length_c   1.000
_cell.angle_alpha   90.00
_cell.angle_beta   90.00
_cell.angle_gamma   90.00
#
_symmetry.space_group_name_H-M   'P 1'
#
loop_
_entity.id
_entity.type
_entity.pdbx_description
1 polymer ?
#
loop_
_entity_poly.entity_id
_entity_poly.type
_entity_poly.pdbx_seq_one_letter_code
_entity_poly.pdbx_strand_id
1 'polypeptide(L)'
;MNKNPHNLKLVAVDMDGTFARTDYTYDIPRFKAVLSRMKAVDCQFVVASGNQYYQLRSLFPNYYDELSFVAENGAFVKDKTEVLFSADMPRKAIEVVLDLCKDYPEVKNVMCGLNSAYCERGKVSQAFFDLTNIYYHRLEWVADFAEVQDKILKFAPTMPVEKTEFYVELFREKLAGLLVPTSSGHGSVDLILSECHKTFGLKMLVERLGINPDQCVAFGDGGNDIEMLEY
;
A
#
# COMPACT_ATOMS: atom_id res chain seq x y z
N MET A 1 -28.93 -20.76 -14.53
CA MET A 1 -27.73 -21.17 -13.77
C MET A 1 -27.49 -20.17 -12.66
N ASN A 2 -27.23 -20.62 -11.44
CA ASN A 2 -26.79 -19.74 -10.36
C ASN A 2 -25.47 -19.07 -10.81
N LYS A 3 -25.47 -17.75 -11.00
CA LYS A 3 -24.31 -16.99 -11.49
C LYS A 3 -23.23 -16.81 -10.41
N ASN A 4 -23.55 -17.09 -9.15
CA ASN A 4 -22.64 -17.02 -8.00
C ASN A 4 -22.87 -18.20 -7.04
N PRO A 5 -22.46 -19.43 -7.41
CA PRO A 5 -22.74 -20.64 -6.63
C PRO A 5 -22.05 -20.66 -5.25
N HIS A 6 -20.98 -19.89 -5.09
CA HIS A 6 -20.22 -19.79 -3.84
C HIS A 6 -20.56 -18.53 -3.02
N ASN A 7 -21.57 -17.75 -3.43
CA ASN A 7 -22.00 -16.53 -2.75
C ASN A 7 -20.85 -15.54 -2.45
N LEU A 8 -19.87 -15.46 -3.34
CA LEU A 8 -18.73 -14.55 -3.21
C LEU A 8 -19.18 -13.11 -3.39
N LYS A 9 -18.74 -12.23 -2.49
CA LYS A 9 -19.12 -10.82 -2.43
C LYS A 9 -17.93 -9.87 -2.51
N LEU A 10 -16.71 -10.37 -2.34
CA LEU A 10 -15.51 -9.57 -2.42
C LEU A 10 -14.36 -10.39 -3.00
N VAL A 11 -13.63 -9.79 -3.93
CA VAL A 11 -12.34 -10.30 -4.42
C VAL A 11 -11.28 -9.23 -4.19
N ALA A 12 -10.32 -9.52 -3.31
CA ALA A 12 -9.15 -8.69 -3.04
C ALA A 12 -7.95 -9.21 -3.85
N VAL A 13 -7.25 -8.31 -4.52
CA VAL A 13 -6.04 -8.65 -5.26
C VAL A 13 -4.90 -7.73 -4.87
N ASP A 14 -3.73 -8.31 -4.63
CA ASP A 14 -2.49 -7.55 -4.73
C ASP A 14 -2.19 -7.14 -6.18
N MET A 15 -1.33 -6.14 -6.35
CA MET A 15 -0.98 -5.59 -7.65
C MET A 15 0.35 -6.13 -8.19
N ASP A 16 1.44 -5.96 -7.45
CA ASP A 16 2.80 -6.15 -7.93
C ASP A 16 3.15 -7.63 -7.90
N GLY A 17 3.32 -8.28 -9.05
CA GLY A 17 3.56 -9.73 -9.09
C GLY A 17 2.29 -10.59 -9.02
N THR A 18 1.14 -9.96 -8.72
CA THR A 18 -0.18 -10.62 -8.66
C THR A 18 -1.11 -10.22 -9.82
N PHE A 19 -1.75 -9.04 -9.75
CA PHE A 19 -2.73 -8.62 -10.77
C PHE A 19 -2.06 -8.00 -12.01
N ALA A 20 -1.00 -7.22 -11.80
CA ALA A 20 -0.25 -6.58 -12.86
C ALA A 20 0.99 -7.40 -13.25
N ARG A 21 1.38 -7.27 -14.52
CA ARG A 21 2.69 -7.72 -15.00
C ARG A 21 3.78 -6.79 -14.46
N THR A 22 5.03 -7.16 -14.67
CA THR A 22 6.21 -6.37 -14.25
C THR A 22 6.29 -4.97 -14.90
N ASP A 23 5.55 -4.74 -15.98
CA ASP A 23 5.44 -3.45 -16.67
C ASP A 23 4.15 -2.67 -16.29
N TYR A 24 3.48 -3.08 -15.20
CA TYR A 24 2.19 -2.54 -14.74
C TYR A 24 1.02 -2.69 -15.71
N THR A 25 1.16 -3.50 -16.76
CA THR A 25 0.04 -3.83 -17.65
C THR A 25 -0.76 -5.01 -17.15
N TYR A 26 -2.02 -5.11 -17.57
CA TYR A 26 -2.88 -6.29 -17.40
C TYR A 26 -3.79 -6.44 -18.62
N ASP A 27 -4.49 -7.57 -18.75
CA ASP A 27 -5.45 -7.78 -19.85
C ASP A 27 -6.72 -6.96 -19.61
N ILE A 28 -6.77 -5.74 -20.16
CA ILE A 28 -7.89 -4.81 -19.99
C ILE A 28 -9.22 -5.40 -20.51
N PRO A 29 -9.33 -5.93 -21.75
CA PRO A 29 -10.57 -6.56 -22.21
C PRO A 29 -11.07 -7.67 -21.28
N ARG A 30 -10.18 -8.54 -20.81
CA ARG A 30 -10.56 -9.63 -19.89
C ARG A 30 -10.99 -9.09 -18.53
N PHE A 31 -10.27 -8.12 -17.96
CA PHE A 31 -10.66 -7.48 -16.71
C PHE A 31 -12.05 -6.85 -16.81
N LYS A 32 -12.35 -6.13 -17.90
CA LYS A 32 -13.69 -5.56 -18.13
C LYS A 32 -14.79 -6.62 -18.12
N ALA A 33 -14.55 -7.75 -18.77
CA ALA A 33 -15.51 -8.86 -18.79
C ALA A 33 -15.69 -9.48 -17.40
N VAL A 34 -14.61 -9.66 -16.65
CA VAL A 34 -14.65 -10.18 -15.27
C VAL A 34 -15.38 -9.21 -14.35
N LEU A 35 -15.02 -7.92 -14.35
CA LEU A 35 -15.63 -6.90 -13.52
C LEU A 35 -17.14 -6.77 -13.81
N SER A 36 -17.54 -6.82 -15.07
CA SER A 36 -18.97 -6.82 -15.46
C SER A 36 -19.73 -8.01 -14.87
N ARG A 37 -19.12 -9.20 -14.88
CA ARG A 37 -19.72 -10.40 -14.26
C ARG A 37 -19.81 -10.29 -12.74
N MET A 38 -18.80 -9.72 -12.09
CA MET A 38 -18.80 -9.48 -10.64
C MET A 38 -19.90 -8.49 -10.25
N LYS A 39 -20.03 -7.37 -10.96
CA LYS A 39 -21.10 -6.38 -10.75
C LYS A 39 -22.49 -7.00 -10.88
N ALA A 40 -22.70 -7.90 -11.85
CA ALA A 40 -23.98 -8.57 -12.07
C ALA A 40 -24.42 -9.50 -10.92
N VAL A 41 -23.54 -9.82 -9.97
CA VAL A 41 -23.84 -10.66 -8.79
C VAL A 41 -23.53 -9.94 -7.47
N ASP A 42 -23.34 -8.61 -7.54
CA ASP A 42 -23.01 -7.76 -6.41
C ASP A 42 -21.76 -8.25 -5.66
N CYS A 43 -20.69 -8.47 -6.43
CA CYS A 43 -19.36 -8.81 -5.93
C CYS A 43 -18.40 -7.65 -6.18
N GLN A 44 -17.73 -7.19 -5.13
CA GLN A 44 -16.79 -6.07 -5.14
C GLN A 44 -15.39 -6.53 -5.57
N PHE A 45 -14.69 -5.68 -6.32
CA PHE A 45 -13.29 -5.86 -6.65
C PHE A 45 -12.46 -4.85 -5.84
N VAL A 46 -11.54 -5.36 -5.04
CA VAL A 46 -10.70 -4.59 -4.11
C VAL A 46 -9.25 -4.70 -4.54
N VAL A 47 -8.58 -3.56 -4.66
CA VAL A 47 -7.14 -3.47 -4.91
C VAL A 47 -6.43 -3.30 -3.57
N ALA A 48 -5.55 -4.22 -3.19
CA ALA A 48 -4.85 -4.22 -1.90
C ALA A 48 -3.32 -4.26 -2.08
N SER A 49 -2.64 -3.12 -1.98
CA SER A 49 -1.21 -2.99 -2.31
C SER A 49 -0.47 -2.06 -1.35
N GLY A 50 0.86 -2.22 -1.29
CA GLY A 50 1.76 -1.29 -0.62
C GLY A 50 1.88 0.06 -1.33
N ASN A 51 1.52 0.16 -2.62
CA ASN A 51 1.71 1.36 -3.41
C ASN A 51 0.75 2.50 -3.03
N GLN A 52 1.09 3.69 -3.52
CA GLN A 52 0.29 4.89 -3.34
C GLN A 52 -1.07 4.78 -4.04
N TYR A 53 -2.14 5.24 -3.38
CA TYR A 53 -3.48 5.29 -3.97
C TYR A 53 -3.52 5.95 -5.36
N TYR A 54 -2.75 7.02 -5.56
CA TYR A 54 -2.68 7.74 -6.83
C TYR A 54 -2.02 6.93 -7.96
N GLN A 55 -1.08 6.05 -7.63
CA GLN A 55 -0.52 5.08 -8.56
C GLN A 55 -1.56 4.00 -8.87
N LEU A 56 -2.15 3.40 -7.83
CA LEU A 56 -3.11 2.30 -7.98
C LEU A 56 -4.32 2.70 -8.84
N ARG A 57 -4.93 3.87 -8.55
CA ARG A 57 -6.09 4.35 -9.31
C ARG A 57 -5.77 4.63 -10.78
N SER A 58 -4.52 4.96 -11.10
CA SER A 58 -4.10 5.26 -12.47
C SER A 58 -4.14 4.03 -13.38
N LEU A 59 -4.06 2.83 -12.79
CA LEU A 59 -4.20 1.56 -13.49
C LEU A 59 -5.66 1.27 -13.87
N PHE A 60 -6.62 1.98 -13.28
CA PHE A 60 -8.07 1.79 -13.47
C PHE A 60 -8.78 3.09 -13.85
N PRO A 61 -8.35 3.84 -14.89
CA PRO A 61 -8.75 5.23 -15.13
C PRO A 61 -10.25 5.45 -15.38
N ASN A 62 -10.99 4.40 -15.73
CA ASN A 62 -12.44 4.47 -15.98
C ASN A 62 -13.27 3.79 -14.89
N TYR A 63 -12.63 3.21 -13.87
CA TYR A 63 -13.30 2.38 -12.86
C TYR A 63 -12.93 2.74 -11.43
N TYR A 64 -11.89 3.55 -11.20
CA TYR A 64 -11.38 3.79 -9.84
C TYR A 64 -12.43 4.35 -8.86
N ASP A 65 -13.45 5.09 -9.32
CA ASP A 65 -14.54 5.56 -8.45
C ASP A 65 -15.59 4.49 -8.15
N GLU A 66 -15.52 3.33 -8.79
CA GLU A 66 -16.38 2.17 -8.56
C GLU A 66 -15.69 1.05 -7.76
N LEU A 67 -14.36 1.14 -7.60
CA LEU A 67 -13.54 0.14 -6.92
C LEU A 67 -13.25 0.55 -5.49
N SER A 68 -12.90 -0.45 -4.67
CA SER A 68 -12.34 -0.24 -3.34
C SER A 68 -10.81 -0.38 -3.38
N PHE A 69 -10.12 0.39 -2.55
CA PHE A 69 -8.66 0.41 -2.45
C PHE A 69 -8.23 0.29 -1.00
N VAL A 70 -7.32 -0.64 -0.74
CA VAL A 70 -6.49 -0.75 0.45
C VAL A 70 -5.07 -0.40 -0.01
N ALA A 71 -4.71 0.87 0.07
CA ALA A 71 -3.42 1.39 -0.38
C ALA A 71 -2.46 1.57 0.81
N GLU A 72 -1.19 1.81 0.52
CA GLU A 72 -0.17 2.09 1.55
C GLU A 72 -0.13 0.99 2.61
N ASN A 73 -0.26 -0.28 2.20
CA ASN A 73 -0.34 -1.46 3.08
C ASN A 73 -1.46 -1.38 4.14
N GLY A 74 -2.58 -0.71 3.82
CA GLY A 74 -3.71 -0.56 4.74
C GLY A 74 -3.71 0.76 5.51
N ALA A 75 -2.69 1.60 5.37
CA ALA A 75 -2.68 2.95 5.93
C ALA A 75 -3.66 3.90 5.21
N PHE A 76 -4.22 3.52 4.06
CA PHE A 76 -5.28 4.25 3.38
C PHE A 76 -6.34 3.31 2.82
N VAL A 77 -7.59 3.46 3.25
CA VAL A 77 -8.72 2.64 2.82
C VAL A 77 -9.80 3.53 2.23
N LYS A 78 -10.19 3.24 0.99
CA LYS A 78 -11.21 3.97 0.26
C LYS A 78 -12.20 3.00 -0.37
N ASP A 79 -13.48 3.16 -0.10
CA ASP A 79 -14.56 2.48 -0.83
C ASP A 79 -15.15 3.46 -1.84
N LYS A 80 -14.93 3.20 -3.13
CA LYS A 80 -15.41 4.06 -4.23
C LYS A 80 -14.90 5.49 -4.06
N THR A 81 -15.80 6.41 -3.72
CA THR A 81 -15.49 7.83 -3.52
C THR A 81 -15.26 8.18 -2.05
N GLU A 82 -15.61 7.31 -1.11
CA GLU A 82 -15.55 7.55 0.33
C GLU A 82 -14.22 7.05 0.93
N VAL A 83 -13.49 7.93 1.62
CA VAL A 83 -12.33 7.54 2.42
C VAL A 83 -12.83 6.99 3.74
N LEU A 84 -12.65 5.68 3.95
CA LEU A 84 -13.06 5.00 5.18
C LEU A 84 -11.99 5.14 6.27
N PHE A 85 -10.72 5.18 5.86
CA PHE A 85 -9.60 5.29 6.78
C PHE A 85 -8.39 5.95 6.12
N SER A 86 -7.67 6.73 6.91
CA SER A 86 -6.33 7.22 6.61
C SER A 86 -5.56 7.25 7.91
N ALA A 87 -4.40 6.59 7.95
CA ALA A 87 -3.48 6.68 9.07
C ALA A 87 -3.04 8.13 9.31
N ASP A 88 -2.59 8.38 10.53
CA ASP A 88 -1.97 9.64 10.92
C ASP A 88 -0.86 9.32 11.91
N MET A 89 0.34 9.09 11.39
CA MET A 89 1.48 8.64 12.19
C MET A 89 1.78 9.67 13.29
N PRO A 90 1.86 9.26 14.57
CA PRO A 90 2.15 10.18 15.65
C PRO A 90 3.49 10.88 15.43
N ARG A 91 3.55 12.18 15.74
CA ARG A 91 4.76 13.00 15.60
C ARG A 91 6.00 12.36 16.24
N LYS A 92 5.84 11.71 17.40
CA LYS A 92 6.92 11.00 18.08
C LYS A 92 7.51 9.87 17.21
N ALA A 93 6.68 9.09 16.51
CA ALA A 93 7.16 8.04 15.63
C ALA A 93 7.90 8.62 14.41
N ILE A 94 7.38 9.71 13.83
CA ILE A 94 8.04 10.46 12.75
C ILE A 94 9.43 10.92 13.19
N GLU A 95 9.54 11.60 14.34
CA GLU A 95 10.82 12.09 14.88
C GLU A 95 11.83 10.95 15.08
N VAL A 96 11.41 9.82 15.64
CA VAL A 96 12.27 8.65 15.84
C VAL A 96 12.76 8.06 14.52
N VAL A 97 11.90 7.96 13.49
CA VAL A 97 12.32 7.48 12.16
C VAL A 97 13.32 8.44 11.52
N LEU A 98 13.05 9.75 11.56
CA LEU A 98 13.94 10.76 10.98
C LEU A 98 15.30 10.78 11.68
N ASP A 99 15.34 10.62 13.00
CA ASP A 99 16.59 10.50 13.75
C ASP A 99 17.33 9.22 13.41
N LEU A 100 16.64 8.08 13.36
CA LEU A 100 17.24 6.79 13.01
C LEU A 100 17.86 6.81 11.61
N CYS A 101 17.20 7.41 10.62
CA CYS A 101 17.74 7.50 9.26
C CYS A 101 19.04 8.32 9.16
N LYS A 102 19.35 9.20 10.12
CA LYS A 102 20.61 9.96 10.12
C LYS A 102 21.83 9.07 10.35
N ASP A 103 21.66 7.99 11.10
CA ASP A 103 22.75 7.05 11.42
C ASP A 103 23.09 6.11 10.26
N TYR A 104 22.23 6.05 9.23
CA TYR A 104 22.35 5.12 8.10
C TYR A 104 22.23 5.85 6.75
N PRO A 105 23.27 6.57 6.30
CA PRO A 105 23.22 7.39 5.10
C PRO A 105 23.03 6.60 3.79
N GLU A 106 23.26 5.28 3.78
CA GLU A 106 22.93 4.44 2.62
C GLU A 106 21.41 4.19 2.46
N VAL A 107 20.62 4.43 3.51
CA VAL A 107 19.17 4.26 3.47
C VAL A 107 18.54 5.51 2.88
N LYS A 108 17.85 5.34 1.75
CA LYS A 108 17.14 6.41 1.05
C LYS A 108 15.67 6.32 1.39
N ASN A 109 15.10 7.37 1.97
CA ASN A 109 13.75 7.31 2.50
C ASN A 109 12.77 8.12 1.65
N VAL A 110 11.53 7.65 1.61
CA VAL A 110 10.36 8.35 1.07
C VAL A 110 9.37 8.49 2.21
N MET A 111 8.92 9.73 2.48
CA MET A 111 7.86 9.99 3.43
C MET A 111 6.53 9.98 2.67
N CYS A 112 5.61 9.08 3.03
CA CYS A 112 4.35 8.90 2.31
C CYS A 112 3.22 9.58 3.08
N GLY A 113 2.72 10.69 2.56
CA GLY A 113 1.60 11.43 3.12
C GLY A 113 0.28 11.20 2.38
N LEU A 114 -0.81 11.68 2.97
CA LEU A 114 -2.15 11.60 2.39
C LEU A 114 -2.28 12.38 1.07
N ASN A 115 -1.60 13.52 0.96
CA ASN A 115 -1.69 14.40 -0.20
C ASN A 115 -0.66 14.03 -1.29
N SER A 116 0.56 13.70 -0.88
CA SER A 116 1.68 13.31 -1.74
C SER A 116 2.66 12.41 -1.00
N ALA A 117 3.54 11.74 -1.73
CA ALA A 117 4.80 11.26 -1.18
C ALA A 117 5.88 12.34 -1.33
N TYR A 118 6.94 12.24 -0.53
CA TYR A 118 7.97 13.26 -0.43
C TYR A 118 9.37 12.65 -0.44
N CYS A 119 10.26 13.29 -1.20
CA CYS A 119 11.69 13.07 -1.18
C CYS A 119 12.39 14.30 -0.61
N GLU A 120 13.33 14.12 0.32
CA GLU A 120 14.10 15.21 0.92
C GLU A 120 15.29 15.58 0.03
N ARG A 121 15.43 16.89 -0.27
CA ARG A 121 16.53 17.41 -1.08
C ARG A 121 17.87 17.16 -0.39
N GLY A 122 18.85 16.70 -1.17
CA GLY A 122 20.20 16.42 -0.67
C GLY A 122 20.35 15.10 0.07
N LYS A 123 19.25 14.38 0.37
CA LYS A 123 19.28 13.01 0.92
C LYS A 123 19.19 11.93 -0.15
N VAL A 124 18.47 12.21 -1.23
CA VAL A 124 18.28 11.28 -2.35
C VAL A 124 18.60 11.95 -3.69
N SER A 125 18.98 11.14 -4.68
CA SER A 125 19.34 11.63 -6.02
C SER A 125 18.12 11.81 -6.92
N GLN A 126 18.27 12.55 -8.01
CA GLN A 126 17.22 12.66 -9.04
C GLN A 126 16.85 11.27 -9.61
N ALA A 127 17.84 10.41 -9.85
CA ALA A 127 17.58 9.04 -10.32
C ALA A 127 16.76 8.20 -9.33
N PHE A 128 16.95 8.42 -8.01
CA PHE A 128 16.10 7.80 -7.01
C PHE A 128 14.66 8.33 -7.11
N PHE A 129 14.50 9.66 -7.17
CA PHE A 129 13.19 10.30 -7.33
C PHE A 129 12.43 9.78 -8.56
N ASP A 130 13.09 9.71 -9.72
CA ASP A 130 12.49 9.26 -10.98
C ASP A 130 12.04 7.80 -10.89
N LEU A 131 12.82 6.94 -10.22
CA LEU A 131 12.46 5.54 -9.95
C LEU A 131 11.28 5.45 -8.97
N THR A 132 11.32 6.21 -7.88
CA THR A 132 10.24 6.28 -6.88
C THR A 132 8.92 6.74 -7.51
N ASN A 133 8.96 7.65 -8.48
CA ASN A 133 7.78 8.18 -9.15
C ASN A 133 6.98 7.12 -9.94
N ILE A 134 7.56 5.94 -10.20
CA ILE A 134 6.84 4.78 -10.77
C ILE A 134 5.81 4.21 -9.77
N TYR A 135 6.14 4.24 -8.47
CA TYR A 135 5.31 3.71 -7.38
C TYR A 135 4.47 4.80 -6.70
N TYR A 136 4.93 6.05 -6.78
CA TYR A 136 4.31 7.22 -6.16
C TYR A 136 4.03 8.29 -7.23
N HIS A 137 2.87 8.22 -7.87
CA HIS A 137 2.49 9.15 -8.95
C HIS A 137 2.28 10.60 -8.48
N ARG A 138 2.07 10.80 -7.17
CA ARG A 138 2.24 12.10 -6.53
C ARG A 138 3.50 12.03 -5.68
N LEU A 139 4.55 12.67 -6.17
CA LEU A 139 5.84 12.74 -5.52
C LEU A 139 6.37 14.17 -5.61
N GLU A 140 6.77 14.71 -4.47
CA GLU A 140 7.23 16.09 -4.34
C GLU A 140 8.61 16.16 -3.69
N TRP A 141 9.38 17.18 -4.06
CA TRP A 141 10.62 17.51 -3.37
C TRP A 141 10.33 18.44 -2.21
N VAL A 142 10.89 18.13 -1.04
CA VAL A 142 10.86 18.99 0.14
C VAL A 142 12.26 19.34 0.60
N ALA A 143 12.42 20.49 1.24
CA ALA A 143 13.72 20.91 1.78
C ALA A 143 14.11 20.07 2.99
N ASP A 144 13.16 19.84 3.90
CA ASP A 144 13.31 19.05 5.11
C ASP A 144 12.00 18.30 5.37
N PHE A 145 12.09 17.03 5.74
CA PHE A 145 10.93 16.22 6.13
C PHE A 145 10.22 16.76 7.37
N ALA A 146 10.91 17.44 8.28
CA ALA A 146 10.32 18.04 9.47
C ALA A 146 9.36 19.21 9.17
N GLU A 147 9.43 19.79 7.97
CA GLU A 147 8.59 20.92 7.54
C GLU A 147 7.30 20.46 6.84
N VAL A 148 7.17 19.18 6.50
CA VAL A 148 6.01 18.63 5.78
C VAL A 148 4.74 18.80 6.61
N GLN A 149 3.74 19.46 6.01
CA GLN A 149 2.40 19.63 6.58
C GLN A 149 1.42 18.68 5.89
N ASP A 150 1.50 17.40 6.24
CA ASP A 150 0.62 16.35 5.73
C ASP A 150 0.34 15.31 6.83
N LYS A 151 -0.71 14.51 6.66
CA LYS A 151 -0.93 13.29 7.46
C LYS A 151 0.00 12.20 6.93
N ILE A 152 0.94 11.77 7.76
CA ILE A 152 1.93 10.78 7.35
C ILE A 152 1.33 9.39 7.50
N LEU A 153 1.28 8.65 6.40
CA LEU A 153 0.69 7.32 6.33
C LEU A 153 1.72 6.23 6.62
N LYS A 154 2.93 6.36 6.07
CA LYS A 154 4.06 5.45 6.24
C LYS A 154 5.39 6.10 5.86
N PHE A 155 6.48 5.39 6.12
CA PHE A 155 7.76 5.62 5.46
C PHE A 155 8.14 4.43 4.59
N ALA A 156 8.88 4.66 3.50
CA ALA A 156 9.39 3.62 2.62
C ALA A 156 10.91 3.75 2.42
N PRO A 157 11.73 3.39 3.43
CA PRO A 157 13.16 3.27 3.26
C PRO A 157 13.53 2.24 2.19
N THR A 158 14.52 2.60 1.38
CA THR A 158 15.19 1.76 0.39
C THR A 158 16.67 1.62 0.75
N MET A 159 17.18 0.40 0.67
CA MET A 159 18.54 0.00 1.06
C MET A 159 19.12 -0.99 0.04
N PRO A 160 20.43 -1.29 0.09
CA PRO A 160 21.00 -2.39 -0.68
C PRO A 160 20.27 -3.71 -0.40
N VAL A 161 19.95 -4.46 -1.45
CA VAL A 161 19.09 -5.65 -1.37
C VAL A 161 19.67 -6.69 -0.41
N GLU A 162 20.98 -6.88 -0.42
CA GLU A 162 21.72 -7.78 0.46
C GLU A 162 21.66 -7.39 1.95
N LYS A 163 21.25 -6.16 2.27
CA LYS A 163 21.07 -5.68 3.65
C LYS A 163 19.61 -5.62 4.09
N THR A 164 18.66 -6.03 3.26
CA THR A 164 17.21 -5.90 3.55
C THR A 164 16.85 -6.53 4.90
N GLU A 165 17.23 -7.79 5.13
CA GLU A 165 16.92 -8.48 6.39
C GLU A 165 17.56 -7.82 7.62
N PHE A 166 18.80 -7.33 7.48
CA PHE A 166 19.47 -6.58 8.54
C PHE A 166 18.67 -5.33 8.93
N TYR A 167 18.22 -4.54 7.95
CA TYR A 167 17.45 -3.34 8.20
C TYR A 167 16.05 -3.64 8.75
N VAL A 168 15.41 -4.73 8.31
CA VAL A 168 14.13 -5.17 8.89
C VAL A 168 14.28 -5.46 10.39
N GLU A 169 15.30 -6.22 10.80
CA GLU A 169 15.50 -6.53 12.23
C GLU A 169 15.93 -5.29 13.03
N LEU A 170 16.77 -4.43 12.45
CA LEU A 170 17.14 -3.16 13.06
C LEU A 170 15.92 -2.27 13.30
N PHE A 171 15.07 -2.07 12.28
CA PHE A 171 13.85 -1.27 12.41
C PHE A 171 12.89 -1.91 13.41
N ARG A 172 12.77 -3.24 13.43
CA ARG A 172 11.94 -3.96 14.40
C ARG A 172 12.38 -3.69 15.83
N GLU A 173 13.69 -3.70 16.10
CA GLU A 173 14.23 -3.40 17.42
C GLU A 173 14.04 -1.92 17.79
N LYS A 174 14.47 -1.00 16.91
CA LYS A 174 14.52 0.44 17.21
C LYS A 174 13.16 1.12 17.21
N LEU A 175 12.19 0.59 16.46
CA LEU A 175 10.85 1.15 16.32
C LEU A 175 9.79 0.32 17.07
N ALA A 176 10.21 -0.63 17.91
CA ALA A 176 9.31 -1.49 18.68
C ALA A 176 8.26 -0.66 19.47
N GLY A 177 6.98 -1.00 19.27
CA GLY A 177 5.85 -0.30 19.90
C GLY A 177 5.49 1.05 19.25
N LEU A 178 6.18 1.46 18.19
CA LEU A 178 5.85 2.65 17.39
C LEU A 178 5.44 2.27 15.97
N LEU A 179 6.26 1.47 15.28
CA LEU A 179 6.06 1.09 13.88
C LEU A 179 6.47 -0.36 13.65
N VAL A 180 5.91 -0.96 12.61
CA VAL A 180 6.21 -2.32 12.15
C VAL A 180 6.89 -2.23 10.79
N PRO A 181 8.08 -2.83 10.62
CA PRO A 181 8.69 -2.98 9.30
C PRO A 181 8.02 -4.13 8.55
N THR A 182 7.53 -3.87 7.34
CA THR A 182 7.08 -4.88 6.38
C THR A 182 7.90 -4.80 5.12
N SER A 183 8.25 -5.94 4.53
CA SER A 183 9.05 -5.98 3.30
C SER A 183 8.42 -6.92 2.28
N SER A 184 8.36 -6.46 1.05
CA SER A 184 8.09 -7.28 -0.15
C SER A 184 9.38 -7.92 -0.70
N GLY A 185 10.51 -7.77 0.00
CA GLY A 185 11.85 -8.10 -0.51
C GLY A 185 12.41 -7.00 -1.41
N HIS A 186 13.56 -7.27 -2.04
CA HIS A 186 14.16 -6.41 -3.07
C HIS A 186 14.66 -5.02 -2.60
N GLY A 187 15.08 -4.89 -1.35
CA GLY A 187 15.73 -3.66 -0.86
C GLY A 187 14.75 -2.55 -0.44
N SER A 188 13.45 -2.82 -0.40
CA SER A 188 12.44 -1.87 0.12
C SER A 188 11.79 -2.42 1.39
N VAL A 189 11.63 -1.55 2.39
CA VAL A 189 10.94 -1.85 3.65
C VAL A 189 9.96 -0.71 3.91
N ASP A 190 8.69 -1.03 4.09
CA ASP A 190 7.69 -0.07 4.54
C ASP A 190 7.65 -0.06 6.07
N LEU A 191 7.63 1.13 6.67
CA LEU A 191 7.43 1.34 8.10
C LEU A 191 6.01 1.87 8.31
N ILE A 192 5.15 1.00 8.84
CA ILE A 192 3.71 1.25 9.00
C ILE A 192 3.31 1.25 10.48
N LEU A 193 2.18 1.86 10.81
CA LEU A 193 1.57 1.69 12.12
C LEU A 193 1.15 0.23 12.32
N SER A 194 1.22 -0.28 13.55
CA SER A 194 0.97 -1.68 13.87
C SER A 194 -0.40 -2.20 13.45
N GLU A 195 -1.40 -1.33 13.40
CA GLU A 195 -2.76 -1.65 12.99
C GLU A 195 -2.95 -1.59 11.47
N CYS A 196 -2.06 -0.91 10.74
CA CYS A 196 -2.20 -0.66 9.31
C CYS A 196 -1.58 -1.81 8.51
N HIS A 197 -2.33 -2.89 8.29
CA HIS A 197 -1.97 -4.01 7.41
C HIS A 197 -3.05 -4.20 6.33
N LYS A 198 -2.76 -4.91 5.23
CA LYS A 198 -3.74 -5.15 4.15
C LYS A 198 -5.03 -5.79 4.69
N THR A 199 -4.90 -6.74 5.62
CA THR A 199 -6.04 -7.41 6.27
C THR A 199 -6.87 -6.47 7.13
N PHE A 200 -6.26 -5.47 7.77
CA PHE A 200 -7.02 -4.45 8.50
C PHE A 200 -7.93 -3.66 7.54
N GLY A 201 -7.40 -3.18 6.43
CA GLY A 201 -8.20 -2.48 5.43
C GLY A 201 -9.27 -3.38 4.79
N LEU A 202 -8.95 -4.65 4.56
CA LEU A 202 -9.91 -5.63 4.07
C LEU A 202 -11.05 -5.87 5.06
N LYS A 203 -10.76 -6.02 6.35
CA LYS A 203 -11.77 -6.16 7.43
C LYS A 203 -12.72 -4.97 7.46
N MET A 204 -12.20 -3.75 7.34
CA MET A 204 -13.05 -2.55 7.27
C MET A 204 -14.03 -2.60 6.10
N LEU A 205 -13.58 -3.07 4.92
CA LEU A 205 -14.45 -3.22 3.75
C LEU A 205 -15.49 -4.34 3.94
N VAL A 206 -15.09 -5.46 4.53
CA VAL A 206 -16.01 -6.57 4.86
C VAL A 206 -17.11 -6.13 5.82
N GLU A 207 -16.74 -5.41 6.89
CA GLU A 207 -17.69 -4.81 7.84
C GLU A 207 -18.59 -3.78 7.18
N ARG A 208 -18.02 -2.89 6.35
CA ARG A 208 -18.76 -1.87 5.59
C ARG A 208 -19.82 -2.48 4.68
N LEU A 209 -19.51 -3.61 4.05
CA LEU A 209 -20.41 -4.34 3.14
C LEU A 209 -21.40 -5.25 3.87
N GLY A 210 -21.22 -5.50 5.18
CA GLY A 210 -22.05 -6.42 5.94
C GLY A 210 -21.95 -7.87 5.43
N ILE A 211 -20.76 -8.27 4.96
CA ILE A 211 -20.49 -9.62 4.45
C ILE A 211 -19.61 -10.40 5.42
N ASN A 212 -19.50 -11.71 5.22
CA ASN A 212 -18.66 -12.59 6.01
C ASN A 212 -17.32 -12.88 5.31
N PRO A 213 -16.25 -13.24 6.05
CA PRO A 213 -14.97 -13.66 5.46
C PRO A 213 -15.09 -14.82 4.46
N ASP A 214 -16.00 -15.77 4.68
CA ASP A 214 -16.25 -16.90 3.76
C ASP A 214 -16.84 -16.48 2.39
N GLN A 215 -17.23 -15.21 2.24
CA GLN A 215 -17.68 -14.59 0.99
C GLN A 215 -16.55 -13.82 0.29
N CYS A 216 -15.32 -13.87 0.82
CA CYS A 216 -14.16 -13.17 0.31
C CYS A 216 -13.19 -14.14 -0.39
N VAL A 217 -12.47 -13.64 -1.39
CA VAL A 217 -11.33 -14.33 -1.99
C VAL A 217 -10.18 -13.34 -2.09
N ALA A 218 -8.98 -13.77 -1.70
CA ALA A 218 -7.76 -12.98 -1.80
C ALA A 218 -6.76 -13.61 -2.79
N PHE A 219 -5.98 -12.77 -3.46
CA PHE A 219 -4.86 -13.15 -4.31
C PHE A 219 -3.64 -12.29 -3.94
N GLY A 220 -2.46 -12.90 -3.83
CA GLY A 220 -1.22 -12.24 -3.46
C GLY A 220 -0.01 -13.14 -3.70
N ASP A 221 1.19 -12.56 -3.71
CA ASP A 221 2.46 -13.24 -3.95
C ASP A 221 3.56 -12.87 -2.93
N GLY A 222 3.36 -11.79 -2.16
CA GLY A 222 4.35 -11.24 -1.24
C GLY A 222 4.13 -11.60 0.23
N GLY A 223 5.16 -11.35 1.06
CA GLY A 223 5.09 -11.55 2.51
C GLY A 223 4.04 -10.65 3.20
N ASN A 224 3.80 -9.46 2.65
CA ASN A 224 2.75 -8.54 3.11
C ASN A 224 1.32 -8.97 2.73
N ASP A 225 1.16 -10.06 1.97
CA ASP A 225 -0.14 -10.65 1.64
C ASP A 225 -0.56 -11.79 2.55
N ILE A 226 0.37 -12.37 3.34
CA ILE A 226 0.11 -13.58 4.13
C ILE A 226 -1.14 -13.43 5.00
N GLU A 227 -1.23 -12.36 5.78
CA GLU A 227 -2.39 -12.11 6.64
C GLU A 227 -3.69 -11.92 5.86
N MET A 228 -3.62 -11.45 4.61
CA MET A 228 -4.79 -11.24 3.76
C MET A 228 -5.25 -12.55 3.12
N LEU A 229 -4.31 -13.44 2.83
CA LEU A 229 -4.56 -14.79 2.29
C LEU A 229 -5.09 -15.76 3.35
N GLU A 230 -4.72 -15.56 4.62
CA GLU A 230 -5.19 -16.35 5.77
C GLU A 230 -6.56 -15.92 6.32
N TYR A 231 -7.04 -14.73 5.93
CA TYR A 231 -8.30 -14.14 6.41
C TYR A 231 -9.54 -14.78 5.78
#